data_AF-R9JN65-F1
#
_entry.id   AF-R9JN65-F1
#
_cell.length_a   1.000
_cell.length_b   1.000
_cell.length_c   1.000
_cell.angle_alpha   90.00
_cell.angle_beta   90.00
_cell.angle_gamma   90.00
#
_symmetry.space_group_name_H-M   'P 1'
#
loop_
_entity.id
_entity.type
_entity.pdbx_description
1 polymer ?
#
loop_
_entity_poly.entity_id
_entity_poly.type
_entity_poly.pdbx_seq_one_letter_code
_entity_poly.pdbx_strand_id
1 'polypeptide(L)' 'MKSFQKYSALECEQIEKIRKIGELYGNSPELKAACKESYNLYRSGRISADCYGKIYSEAFDNYLGVTV' A
#
# COMPACT_ATOMS: atom_id res chain seq x y z
N MET A 1 9.53 -24.34 -4.20
CA MET A 1 8.80 -23.10 -4.51
C MET A 1 9.61 -21.92 -3.98
N LYS A 2 10.45 -21.29 -4.81
CA LYS A 2 11.24 -20.11 -4.42
C LYS A 2 10.48 -18.86 -4.86
N SER A 3 9.54 -18.40 -4.03
CA SER A 3 8.93 -17.09 -4.24
C SER A 3 9.96 -16.04 -3.84
N PHE A 4 10.45 -15.32 -4.85
CA PHE A 4 11.30 -14.15 -4.71
C PHE A 4 10.62 -13.17 -3.74
N GLN A 5 11.24 -12.92 -2.59
CA GLN A 5 10.87 -11.79 -1.74
C GLN A 5 11.33 -10.53 -2.49
N LYS A 6 10.48 -10.05 -3.39
CA LYS A 6 10.71 -8.86 -4.23
C LYS A 6 10.71 -7.57 -3.39
N TYR A 7 10.25 -7.67 -2.14
CA TYR A 7 10.04 -6.58 -1.21
C TYR A 7 10.69 -6.91 0.14
N SER A 8 11.25 -5.88 0.76
CA SER A 8 11.78 -5.92 2.12
C SER A 8 10.66 -6.14 3.14
N ALA A 9 11.00 -6.56 4.36
CA ALA A 9 10.00 -6.74 5.44
C ALA A 9 9.12 -5.48 5.64
N LEU A 10 9.74 -4.29 5.63
CA LEU A 10 9.04 -3.01 5.76
C LEU A 10 8.09 -2.73 4.58
N GLU A 11 8.46 -3.13 3.37
CA GLU A 11 7.63 -2.98 2.17
C GLU A 11 6.42 -3.91 2.23
N CYS A 12 6.61 -5.15 2.67
CA CYS A 12 5.50 -6.10 2.91
C CYS A 12 4.54 -5.58 3.99
N GLU A 13 5.05 -5.07 5.11
CA GLU A 13 4.23 -4.50 6.18
C GLU A 13 3.37 -3.33 5.69
N GLN A 14 3.93 -2.46 4.85
CA GLN A 14 3.20 -1.32 4.28
C GLN A 14 2.11 -1.76 3.30
N ILE A 15 2.39 -2.74 2.45
CA ILE A 15 1.41 -3.34 1.54
C ILE A 15 0.24 -3.94 2.34
N GLU A 16 0.54 -4.76 3.37
CA GLU A 16 -0.50 -5.36 4.21
C GLU A 16 -1.30 -4.33 4.99
N LYS A 17 -0.65 -3.27 5.49
CA LYS A 17 -1.32 -2.19 6.22
C LYS A 17 -2.34 -1.48 5.33
N ILE A 18 -1.94 -1.07 4.13
CA ILE A 18 -2.80 -0.37 3.17
C ILE A 18 -3.97 -1.26 2.76
N ARG A 19 -3.68 -2.53 2.46
CA ARG A 19 -4.71 -3.50 2.08
C ARG A 19 -5.73 -3.70 3.20
N LYS A 20 -5.30 -3.93 4.44
CA LYS A 20 -6.22 -4.07 5.60
C LYS A 20 -7.06 -2.82 5.82
N ILE A 21 -6.48 -1.62 5.68
CA ILE A 21 -7.23 -0.36 5.84
C ILE A 21 -8.23 -0.19 4.70
N GLY A 22 -7.85 -0.52 3.46
CA GLY A 22 -8.74 -0.49 2.30
C GLY A 22 -9.92 -1.46 2.45
N GLU A 23 -9.67 -2.69 2.90
CA GLU A 23 -10.71 -3.69 3.13
C GLU A 23 -11.64 -3.32 4.30
N LEU A 24 -11.11 -2.78 5.40
CA LEU A 24 -11.89 -2.47 6.61
C LEU A 24 -12.67 -1.16 6.54
N TYR A 25 -12.05 -0.12 5.96
CA TYR A 25 -12.55 1.24 6.02
C TYR A 25 -12.88 1.83 4.64
N GLY A 26 -12.51 1.13 3.55
CA GLY A 26 -12.72 1.63 2.19
C GLY A 26 -12.05 2.98 1.94
N ASN A 27 -12.77 3.89 1.27
CA ASN A 27 -12.32 5.26 1.03
C ASN A 27 -12.43 6.14 2.28
N SER A 28 -11.56 5.89 3.24
CA SER A 28 -11.54 6.57 4.54
C SER A 28 -10.34 7.49 4.70
N PRO A 29 -10.40 8.47 5.61
CA PRO A 29 -9.25 9.32 5.95
C PRO A 29 -8.04 8.50 6.41
N GLU A 30 -8.26 7.33 7.00
CA GLU A 30 -7.21 6.38 7.39
C GLU A 30 -6.44 5.84 6.18
N LEU A 31 -7.12 5.53 5.08
CA LEU A 31 -6.47 5.09 3.84
C LEU A 31 -5.62 6.22 3.25
N LYS A 32 -6.13 7.45 3.27
CA LYS A 32 -5.36 8.65 2.84
C LYS A 32 -4.13 8.88 3.72
N ALA A 33 -4.26 8.71 5.04
CA ALA A 33 -3.13 8.84 5.96
C ALA A 33 -2.08 7.75 5.72
N ALA A 34 -2.50 6.50 5.51
CA ALA A 34 -1.61 5.39 5.19
C ALA A 34 -0.89 5.61 3.86
N CYS A 35 -1.60 6.01 2.78
CA CYS A 35 -0.98 6.34 1.49
C CYS A 35 0.06 7.47 1.62
N LYS A 36 -0.23 8.49 2.44
CA LYS A 36 0.71 9.59 2.71
C LYS A 36 1.95 9.10 3.47
N GLU A 37 1.79 8.17 4.42
CA GLU A 37 2.90 7.53 5.12
C GLU A 37 3.78 6.74 4.13
N SER A 38 3.18 5.92 3.27
CA SER A 38 3.92 5.17 2.23
C SER A 38 4.64 6.11 1.25
N TYR A 39 4.03 7.24 0.88
CA TYR A 39 4.71 8.26 0.06
C TYR A 39 5.93 8.87 0.77
N ASN A 40 5.84 9.17 2.07
CA ASN A 40 6.97 9.68 2.84
C ASN A 40 8.11 8.65 2.95
N LEU A 41 7.77 7.37 3.11
CA LEU A 41 8.73 6.27 3.12
C LEU A 41 9.44 6.14 1.76
N TYR A 42 8.69 6.27 0.66
CA TYR A 42 9.25 6.29 -0.69
C TYR A 42 10.19 7.48 -0.89
N ARG A 43 9.77 8.68 -0.51
CA ARG A 43 10.59 9.90 -0.57
C ARG A 43 11.85 9.82 0.27
N SER A 44 11.82 9.07 1.36
CA SER A 44 12.97 8.82 2.23
C SER A 44 13.87 7.67 1.75
N GLY A 45 13.54 7.02 0.63
CA GLY A 45 14.28 5.87 0.10
C GLY A 45 14.14 4.59 0.93
N ARG A 46 13.15 4.51 1.84
CA ARG A 46 12.92 3.34 2.71
C ARG A 46 12.10 2.24 2.04
N ILE A 47 11.36 2.59 0.99
CA ILE A 47 10.65 1.64 0.11
C ILE A 47 10.97 1.95 -1.35
N SER A 48 10.94 0.93 -2.19
CA SER A 48 11.21 1.05 -3.62
C SER A 48 10.03 1.71 -4.36
N ALA A 49 10.32 2.34 -5.50
CA ALA A 49 9.29 2.88 -6.38
C ALA A 49 8.29 1.80 -6.85
N ASP A 50 8.75 0.56 -7.08
CA ASP A 50 7.91 -0.60 -7.44
C ASP A 50 6.93 -0.95 -6.31
N CYS A 51 7.39 -0.97 -5.05
CA CYS A 51 6.54 -1.19 -3.89
C CYS A 51 5.50 -0.08 -3.72
N TYR A 52 5.92 1.19 -3.82
CA TYR A 52 5.01 2.33 -3.75
C TYR A 52 3.94 2.29 -4.86
N GLY A 53 4.34 1.96 -6.09
CA GLY A 53 3.41 1.80 -7.21
C GLY A 53 2.38 0.71 -6.95
N LYS A 54 2.81 -0.42 -6.37
CA LYS A 54 1.90 -1.50 -5.97
C LYS A 54 0.92 -1.08 -4.87
N ILE A 55 1.42 -0.44 -3.81
CA ILE A 55 0.61 0.11 -2.72
C ILE A 55 -0.46 1.06 -3.27
N TYR A 56 -0.06 1.97 -4.16
CA TYR A 56 -0.96 2.94 -4.76
C TYR A 56 -2.02 2.25 -5.64
N SER A 57 -1.63 1.28 -6.46
CA SER A 57 -2.58 0.49 -7.26
C SER A 57 -3.56 -0.30 -6.40
N GLU A 58 -3.12 -0.96 -5.32
CA GLU A 58 -4.04 -1.68 -4.43
C GLU A 58 -4.98 -0.74 -3.67
N ALA A 59 -4.48 0.41 -3.20
CA ALA A 59 -5.32 1.43 -2.58
C ALA A 59 -6.35 2.00 -3.56
N PHE A 60 -5.97 2.17 -4.84
CA PHE A 60 -6.84 2.69 -5.88
C PHE A 60 -7.88 1.66 -6.37
N ASP A 61 -7.50 0.38 -6.45
CA ASP A 61 -8.44 -0.70 -6.76
C ASP A 61 -9.50 -0.82 -5.67
N ASN A 62 -9.11 -0.74 -4.39
CA ASN A 62 -10.06 -0.65 -3.26
C ASN A 62 -10.92 0.63 -3.33
N TYR A 63 -10.37 1.75 -3.81
CA TYR A 63 -11.13 2.98 -4.01
C TYR A 63 -12.23 2.82 -5.08
N LEU A 64 -11.97 2.07 -6.14
CA LEU A 64 -12.92 1.81 -7.23
C LEU A 64 -13.87 0.64 -6.96
N GLY A 65 -13.40 -0.39 -6.26
CA GLY A 65 -14.15 -1.62 -5.95
C GLY A 65 -15.33 -1.45 -5.01
N VAL A 66 -15.44 -0.31 -4.32
CA VAL A 66 -16.64 0.06 -3.52
C VAL A 66 -17.81 0.50 -4.42
N THR A 67 -17.64 0.52 -5.75
CA THR A 67 -18.67 0.94 -6.73
C THR A 67 -19.27 -0.22 -7.55
N VAL A 68 -19.35 -1.44 -7.00
CA VAL A 68 -20.16 -2.54 -7.57
C VAL A 68 -21.03 -3.18 -6.51
#